data_AF-H9VH29-F1
#
_entry.id   AF-H9VH29-F1
#
_cell.length_a   1.000
_cell.length_b   1.000
_cell.length_c   1.000
_cell.angle_alpha   90.00
_cell.angle_beta   90.00
_cell.angle_gamma   90.00
#
_symmetry.space_group_name_H-M   'P 1'
#
loop_
_entity.id
_entity.type
_entity.pdbx_description
1 polymer ?
#
loop_
_entity_poly.entity_id
_entity_poly.type
_entity_poly.pdbx_seq_one_letter_code
_entity_poly.pdbx_strand_id
1 'polypeptide(L)'
;LISNNIEKSLVDAFQHFGISDWNQLFWIAHPGGPAILDQVEAKLNLDPKKLRATRQVLSEYGNMSSACVLFILDELRKSSLQSGCSTTGEGLDVGVLFGFGPGLTVETVVLKSLPLPPLQ
;
A
#
# COMPACT_ATOMS: atom_id res chain seq x y z
N LEU A 1 -5.99 13.92 10.59
CA LEU A 1 -6.46 12.82 11.48
C LEU A 1 -5.85 11.48 11.06
N ILE A 2 -6.03 11.02 9.81
CA ILE A 2 -5.37 9.81 9.28
C ILE A 2 -3.86 9.97 9.20
N SER A 3 -3.41 11.03 8.54
CA SER A 3 -1.98 11.36 8.39
C SER A 3 -1.23 11.52 9.72
N ASN A 4 -1.91 11.93 10.79
CA ASN A 4 -1.26 12.11 12.09
C ASN A 4 -1.02 10.78 12.84
N ASN A 5 -1.72 9.71 12.48
CA ASN A 5 -1.62 8.41 13.15
C ASN A 5 -0.92 7.35 12.28
N ILE A 6 -0.90 7.52 10.96
CA ILE A 6 -0.34 6.52 10.04
C ILE A 6 1.16 6.26 10.30
N GLU A 7 1.93 7.30 10.60
CA GLU A 7 3.37 7.16 10.90
C GLU A 7 3.60 6.37 12.18
N LYS A 8 2.78 6.61 13.22
CA LYS A 8 2.84 5.82 14.46
C LYS A 8 2.50 4.35 14.19
N SER A 9 1.44 4.08 13.41
CA SER A 9 1.07 2.71 13.04
C SER A 9 2.18 2.00 12.27
N LEU A 10 2.90 2.70 11.38
CA LEU A 10 4.07 2.16 10.69
C LEU A 10 5.21 1.85 11.66
N VAL A 11 5.58 2.79 12.52
CA VAL A 11 6.64 2.57 13.52
C VAL A 11 6.29 1.38 14.40
N ASP A 12 5.07 1.31 14.92
CA ASP A 12 4.63 0.21 15.78
C ASP A 12 4.71 -1.15 15.06
N ALA A 13 4.32 -1.18 13.78
CA ALA A 13 4.33 -2.39 12.94
C ALA A 13 5.74 -2.81 12.48
N PHE A 14 6.64 -1.86 12.21
CA PHE A 14 7.93 -2.10 11.57
C PHE A 14 9.16 -1.96 12.47
N GLN A 15 9.01 -1.45 13.70
CA GLN A 15 10.14 -1.25 14.64
C GLN A 15 10.99 -2.53 14.86
N HIS A 16 10.35 -3.71 14.88
CA HIS A 16 11.04 -4.98 15.08
C HIS A 16 11.66 -5.55 13.78
N PHE A 17 11.32 -4.99 12.63
CA PHE A 17 11.83 -5.39 11.30
C PHE A 17 13.06 -4.58 10.87
N GLY A 18 13.42 -3.53 11.61
CA GLY A 18 14.54 -2.64 11.26
C GLY A 18 14.26 -1.78 10.02
N ILE A 19 13.00 -1.62 9.62
CA ILE A 19 12.58 -0.78 8.49
C ILE A 19 12.14 0.58 9.02
N SER A 20 12.83 1.63 8.59
CA SER A 20 12.49 3.03 8.89
C SER A 20 12.26 3.88 7.64
N ASP A 21 12.58 3.34 6.46
CA ASP A 21 12.35 3.99 5.18
C ASP A 21 11.09 3.40 4.53
N TRP A 22 10.02 4.19 4.55
CA TRP A 22 8.71 3.83 4.03
C TRP A 22 8.72 3.60 2.51
N ASN A 23 9.75 4.09 1.79
CA ASN A 23 9.93 3.83 0.37
C ASN A 23 10.54 2.46 0.05
N GLN A 24 10.93 1.67 1.06
CA GLN A 24 11.33 0.27 0.87
C GLN A 24 10.16 -0.72 0.91
N LEU A 25 8.96 -0.23 1.23
CA LEU A 25 7.74 -1.04 1.31
C LEU A 25 6.93 -0.95 0.01
N PHE A 26 6.24 -2.04 -0.37
CA PHE A 26 5.11 -1.93 -1.30
C PHE A 26 3.84 -1.54 -0.53
N TRP A 27 2.92 -0.82 -1.18
CA TRP A 27 1.83 -0.10 -0.50
C TRP A 27 0.45 -0.47 -1.01
N ILE A 28 -0.45 -0.75 -0.07
CA ILE A 28 -1.88 -0.97 -0.31
C ILE A 28 -2.63 -0.08 0.69
N ALA A 29 -3.25 1.00 0.24
CA ALA A 29 -4.01 1.89 1.12
C ALA A 29 -5.48 1.90 0.73
N HIS A 30 -6.40 1.74 1.69
CA HIS A 30 -7.82 1.90 1.41
C HIS A 30 -8.08 3.30 0.81
N PRO A 31 -8.63 3.40 -0.40
CA PRO A 31 -8.81 4.67 -1.08
C PRO A 31 -10.14 5.30 -0.67
N GLY A 32 -10.20 5.83 0.55
CA GLY A 32 -11.39 6.55 1.03
C GLY A 32 -11.76 7.75 0.15
N GLY A 33 -10.76 8.33 -0.51
CA GLY A 33 -10.85 9.38 -1.53
C GLY A 33 -9.46 9.90 -1.91
N PRO A 34 -9.31 10.69 -3.00
CA PRO A 34 -8.00 11.14 -3.49
C PRO A 34 -7.25 11.98 -2.45
N ALA A 35 -7.96 12.88 -1.75
CA ALA A 35 -7.35 13.74 -0.73
C ALA A 35 -6.72 12.96 0.44
N ILE A 36 -7.22 11.76 0.76
CA ILE A 36 -6.61 10.90 1.79
C ILE A 36 -5.28 10.36 1.28
N LEU A 37 -5.23 9.91 0.03
CA LEU A 37 -4.01 9.39 -0.58
C LEU A 37 -2.93 10.47 -0.69
N ASP A 38 -3.31 11.68 -1.10
CA ASP A 38 -2.39 12.82 -1.21
C ASP A 38 -1.81 13.21 0.16
N GLN A 39 -2.63 13.18 1.22
CA GLN A 39 -2.16 13.43 2.58
C GLN A 39 -1.21 12.34 3.08
N VAL A 40 -1.48 11.07 2.77
CA VAL A 40 -0.60 9.95 3.14
C VAL A 40 0.74 10.06 2.43
N GLU A 41 0.73 10.28 1.11
CA GLU A 41 1.92 10.45 0.28
C GLU A 41 2.79 11.62 0.78
N ALA A 42 2.18 12.79 0.99
CA ALA A 42 2.90 13.97 1.46
C ALA A 42 3.45 13.81 2.89
N LYS A 43 2.65 13.23 3.80
CA LYS A 43 3.05 13.09 5.21
C LYS A 43 4.22 12.13 5.40
N LEU A 44 4.24 11.04 4.63
CA LEU A 44 5.27 10.00 4.73
C LEU A 44 6.40 10.19 3.72
N ASN A 45 6.33 11.24 2.89
CA ASN A 45 7.27 11.51 1.80
C ASN A 45 7.47 10.28 0.89
N LEU A 46 6.36 9.67 0.47
CA LEU A 46 6.38 8.53 -0.42
C LEU A 46 6.72 8.95 -1.84
N ASP A 47 7.43 8.09 -2.56
CA ASP A 47 7.62 8.24 -3.99
C ASP A 47 6.24 8.26 -4.68
N PRO A 48 6.01 9.10 -5.71
CA PRO A 48 4.72 9.22 -6.37
C PRO A 48 4.15 7.91 -6.94
N LYS A 49 5.00 6.90 -7.12
CA LYS A 49 4.64 5.58 -7.64
C LYS A 49 4.08 4.64 -6.56
N LYS A 50 4.32 4.88 -5.26
CA LYS A 50 3.93 3.97 -4.18
C LYS A 50 2.43 3.72 -4.10
N LEU A 51 1.63 4.74 -4.38
CA LEU A 51 0.17 4.63 -4.35
C LEU A 51 -0.44 4.39 -5.73
N ARG A 52 0.35 4.05 -6.75
CA ARG A 52 -0.14 3.86 -8.14
C ARG A 52 -1.28 2.84 -8.21
N ALA A 53 -1.08 1.62 -7.71
CA ALA A 53 -2.11 0.57 -7.74
C ALA A 53 -3.38 1.01 -6.97
N THR A 54 -3.20 1.71 -5.85
CA THR A 54 -4.30 2.28 -5.06
C THR A 54 -5.09 3.32 -5.85
N ARG A 55 -4.40 4.25 -6.51
CA ARG A 55 -5.01 5.30 -7.34
C ARG A 55 -5.69 4.73 -8.58
N GLN A 56 -5.13 3.69 -9.19
CA GLN A 56 -5.73 3.01 -10.34
C GLN A 56 -7.06 2.35 -9.96
N VAL A 57 -7.10 1.58 -8.88
CA VAL A 57 -8.35 0.97 -8.39
C VAL A 57 -9.38 2.04 -8.03
N LEU A 58 -8.98 3.13 -7.38
CA LEU A 58 -9.87 4.25 -7.10
C LEU A 58 -10.43 4.88 -8.39
N SER A 59 -9.60 5.03 -9.43
CA SER A 59 -9.99 5.61 -10.70
C SER A 59 -10.96 4.72 -11.47
N GLU A 60 -10.75 3.40 -11.46
CA GLU A 60 -11.54 2.45 -12.24
C GLU A 60 -12.84 2.04 -11.53
N TYR A 61 -12.80 1.91 -10.20
CA TYR A 61 -13.90 1.32 -9.44
C TYR A 61 -14.48 2.22 -8.35
N GLY A 62 -13.85 3.37 -8.08
CA GLY A 62 -14.24 4.24 -6.97
C GLY A 62 -13.95 3.62 -5.60
N ASN A 63 -14.57 4.18 -4.57
CA ASN A 63 -14.50 3.65 -3.21
C ASN A 63 -15.56 2.54 -3.01
N MET A 64 -15.13 1.28 -3.16
CA MET A 64 -15.91 0.07 -2.90
C MET A 64 -15.88 -0.39 -1.42
N SER A 65 -15.60 0.53 -0.47
CA SER A 65 -15.49 0.21 0.96
C SER A 65 -14.41 -0.85 1.23
N SER A 66 -14.69 -1.86 2.04
CA SER A 66 -13.75 -2.89 2.48
C SER A 66 -13.13 -3.68 1.32
N ALA A 67 -13.82 -3.83 0.18
CA ALA A 67 -13.32 -4.59 -0.96
C ALA A 67 -12.10 -3.94 -1.65
N CYS A 68 -11.93 -2.61 -1.52
CA CYS A 68 -10.87 -1.89 -2.24
C CYS A 68 -9.48 -2.48 -2.03
N VAL A 69 -9.11 -2.79 -0.79
CA VAL A 69 -7.75 -3.27 -0.48
C VAL A 69 -7.45 -4.62 -1.13
N LEU A 70 -8.48 -5.45 -1.36
CA LEU A 70 -8.34 -6.72 -2.06
C LEU A 70 -8.16 -6.52 -3.57
N PHE A 71 -8.90 -5.57 -4.15
CA PHE A 71 -8.72 -5.18 -5.56
C PHE A 71 -7.34 -4.56 -5.81
N ILE A 72 -6.84 -3.75 -4.87
CA ILE A 72 -5.51 -3.15 -4.96
C ILE A 72 -4.43 -4.22 -4.85
N LEU A 73 -4.60 -5.20 -3.95
CA LEU A 73 -3.68 -6.34 -3.86
C LEU A 73 -3.66 -7.16 -5.17
N ASP A 74 -4.82 -7.35 -5.79
CA ASP A 74 -4.95 -8.03 -7.09
C ASP A 74 -4.32 -7.25 -8.24
N GLU A 75 -4.53 -5.93 -8.29
CA GLU A 75 -3.89 -5.05 -9.28
C GLU A 75 -2.36 -5.04 -9.11
N LEU A 76 -1.89 -4.88 -7.88
CA LEU A 76 -0.46 -4.81 -7.56
C LEU A 76 0.27 -6.09 -7.98
N ARG A 77 -0.27 -7.28 -7.66
CA ARG A 77 0.36 -8.55 -8.06
C ARG A 77 0.35 -8.76 -9.59
N LYS A 78 -0.72 -8.34 -10.28
CA LYS A 78 -0.86 -8.47 -11.74
C LYS A 78 0.11 -7.53 -12.46
N SER A 79 0.15 -6.28 -12.03
CA SER A 79 1.08 -5.27 -12.55
C SER A 79 2.54 -5.67 -12.32
N SER A 80 2.86 -6.24 -11.15
CA SER A 80 4.20 -6.76 -10.84
C SER A 80 4.62 -7.87 -11.82
N LEU A 81 3.72 -8.82 -12.11
CA LEU A 81 3.96 -9.88 -13.09
C LEU A 81 4.14 -9.33 -14.50
N GLN A 82 3.24 -8.44 -14.94
CA GLN A 82 3.30 -7.83 -16.27
C GLN A 82 4.55 -6.98 -16.49
N SER A 83 5.05 -6.33 -15.43
CA SER A 83 6.24 -5.48 -15.47
C SER A 83 7.54 -6.27 -15.30
N GLY A 84 7.49 -7.59 -15.14
CA GLY A 84 8.67 -8.43 -14.94
C GLY A 84 9.39 -8.20 -13.61
N CYS A 85 8.67 -7.78 -12.58
CA CYS A 85 9.24 -7.61 -11.25
C CYS A 85 9.67 -8.96 -10.66
N SER A 86 10.65 -8.93 -9.74
CA SER A 86 11.15 -10.13 -9.06
C SER A 86 10.19 -10.71 -8.03
N THR A 87 9.21 -9.94 -7.55
CA THR A 87 8.25 -10.36 -6.53
C THR A 87 6.84 -9.89 -6.87
N THR A 88 5.83 -10.49 -6.22
CA THR A 88 4.42 -10.05 -6.27
C THR A 88 4.21 -8.66 -5.66
N GLY A 89 5.20 -8.12 -4.96
CA GLY A 89 5.18 -6.86 -4.23
C GLY A 89 5.96 -5.75 -4.94
N GLU A 90 5.81 -5.59 -6.26
CA GLU A 90 6.55 -4.61 -7.07
C GLU A 90 8.08 -4.77 -7.01
N GLY A 91 8.57 -6.01 -6.83
CA GLY A 91 10.00 -6.30 -6.66
C GLY A 91 10.54 -6.06 -5.25
N LEU A 92 9.68 -5.61 -4.32
CA LEU A 92 10.01 -5.42 -2.91
C LEU A 92 9.57 -6.64 -2.10
N ASP A 93 10.24 -6.86 -0.97
CA ASP A 93 10.09 -8.06 -0.15
C ASP A 93 8.97 -7.92 0.90
N VAL A 94 8.82 -6.73 1.47
CA VAL A 94 7.86 -6.43 2.54
C VAL A 94 6.98 -5.25 2.13
N GLY A 95 5.75 -5.24 2.60
CA GLY A 95 4.80 -4.18 2.32
C GLY A 95 3.81 -3.96 3.46
N VAL A 96 2.97 -2.96 3.28
CA VAL A 96 1.95 -2.57 4.25
C VAL A 96 0.59 -2.42 3.58
N LEU A 97 -0.43 -2.93 4.25
CA LEU A 97 -1.83 -2.71 3.91
C LEU A 97 -2.50 -1.89 5.02
N PHE A 98 -3.13 -0.78 4.62
CA PHE A 98 -3.92 0.08 5.49
C PHE A 98 -5.42 0.02 5.16
N GLY A 99 -6.24 -0.21 6.18
CA GLY A 99 -7.68 0.02 6.16
C GLY A 99 -8.05 1.28 6.95
N PHE A 100 -8.97 2.10 6.43
CA PHE A 100 -9.47 3.28 7.13
C PHE A 100 -11.00 3.19 7.31
N GLY A 101 -11.50 3.41 8.53
CA GLY A 101 -12.94 3.28 8.85
C GLY A 101 -13.48 4.35 9.81
N PRO A 102 -14.80 4.38 10.08
CA PRO A 102 -15.47 5.35 10.95
C PRO A 102 -14.95 5.37 12.40
N GLY A 103 -15.10 6.53 13.09
CA GLY A 103 -14.47 6.82 14.40
C GLY A 103 -13.01 7.30 14.30
N LEU A 104 -12.49 7.16 13.08
CA LEU A 104 -11.12 6.92 12.68
C LEU A 104 -10.43 5.73 13.35
N THR A 105 -10.74 4.55 12.81
CA THR A 105 -9.96 3.32 12.99
C THR A 105 -8.99 3.16 11.83
N VAL A 106 -7.74 2.78 12.15
CA VAL A 106 -6.71 2.41 11.18
C VAL A 106 -6.33 0.96 11.41
N GLU A 107 -6.56 0.10 10.42
CA GLU A 107 -6.09 -1.28 10.40
C GLU A 107 -4.74 -1.33 9.68
N THR A 108 -3.77 -2.04 10.24
CA THR A 108 -2.40 -2.13 9.70
C THR A 108 -2.00 -3.60 9.57
N VAL A 109 -1.69 -4.05 8.36
CA VAL A 109 -1.22 -5.41 8.10
C VAL A 109 0.15 -5.35 7.43
N VAL A 110 1.13 -6.02 8.03
CA VAL A 110 2.44 -6.24 7.41
C VAL A 110 2.33 -7.43 6.46
N LEU A 111 2.80 -7.27 5.24
CA LEU A 111 2.76 -8.28 4.19
C LEU A 111 4.17 -8.67 3.75
N LYS A 112 4.34 -9.95 3.42
CA LYS A 112 5.53 -10.48 2.75
C LYS A 112 5.15 -10.82 1.31
N SER A 113 5.93 -10.34 0.34
CA SER A 113 5.72 -10.72 -1.06
C SER A 113 6.26 -12.12 -1.34
N LEU A 114 5.91 -12.66 -2.50
CA LEU A 114 6.43 -13.93 -2.98
C LEU A 114 7.26 -13.71 -4.25
N PRO A 115 8.33 -14.49 -4.46
CA PRO A 115 9.11 -14.40 -5.69
C PRO A 115 8.23 -14.77 -6.90
N LEU A 116 8.39 -14.02 -7.99
CA LEU A 116 7.77 -14.32 -9.27
C LEU A 116 8.74 -15.13 -10.15
N PRO A 117 8.21 -16.02 -11.01
CA PRO A 117 9.05 -16.71 -11.98
C PRO A 117 9.67 -15.70 -12.97
N PRO A 118 10.86 -15.98 -13.53
CA PRO A 118 11.42 -15.17 -14.60
C PRO A 118 10.44 -15.09 -15.78
N LEU A 119 10.36 -13.91 -16.42
CA LEU A 119 9.64 -13.79 -17.69
C LEU A 119 10.28 -14.74 -18.71
N GLN A 120 9.44 -15.59 -19.33
CA GLN A 120 9.84 -16.46 -20.44
C GLN A 120 9.94 -15.68 -21.75
#